data_AF-A0A231RC93-F1
#
_entry.id   AF-A0A231RC93-F1
#
_cell.length_a   1.000
_cell.length_b   1.000
_cell.length_c   1.000
_cell.angle_alpha   90.00
_cell.angle_beta   90.00
_cell.angle_gamma   90.00
#
_symmetry.space_group_name_H-M   'P 1'
#
loop_
_entity.id
_entity.type
_entity.pdbx_description
1 polymer ?
#
loop_
_entity_poly.entity_id
_entity_poly.type
_entity_poly.pdbx_seq_one_letter_code
_entity_poly.pdbx_strand_id
1 'polypeptide(L)'
;MENKQIGVIVEQGPRDWAIVQQRNGSAVIGLSGKWRTDEPAREAQAYARVVREESAETVVDWTKAEMTDDRGWRVVLDNVPSGGLYRIETCLRIDGNPALEWAVRGDMIHHVGVGDLWIIAGQSNAAGYGKGPINDPPELGIHLLRNSGRWDLASHPFNESTNTLHIENRETANPGHSPFLAFAKLLKRETGYPIGLVQTALGGSPLRAWNPGEDGTLYRNMLNIVRSAGGSARGVVWYQGCSDCYPGDSESYGERFRKMVEQWRADLGDSELPFATVQLNRYTGSDTTEEDDRGWGLVREHQRVAARDIPGVTVVPAIDSPLSDEIHNSPAGNLLIGERMARAVLASVYGKDVHFRAPEIAGARYDASSEDDGTPVVELTYDHVGGYLLTIGPNQPVFTIEDEAGRAEIAAWSISARSAIRIALKRPLQGRAFIHAGFERNPAAYYPLDSLTYMPPLSFYRFPIG
;
A
#
# COMPACT_ATOMS: atom_id res chain seq x y z
N MET A 1 -0.46 13.46 -40.05
CA MET A 1 0.83 14.04 -40.46
C MET A 1 1.92 13.11 -39.98
N GLU A 2 2.83 12.69 -40.86
CA GLU A 2 3.93 11.80 -40.51
C GLU A 2 4.97 12.58 -39.67
N ASN A 3 5.36 12.03 -38.52
CA ASN A 3 6.28 12.70 -37.60
C ASN A 3 7.70 12.77 -38.23
N LYS A 4 8.18 13.97 -38.53
CA LYS A 4 9.51 14.24 -39.15
C LYS A 4 10.59 14.50 -38.10
N GLN A 5 10.68 13.63 -37.09
CA GLN A 5 11.62 13.78 -35.98
C GLN A 5 13.06 13.49 -36.43
N ILE A 6 14.03 14.30 -35.99
CA ILE A 6 15.46 14.18 -36.32
C ILE A 6 16.32 13.93 -35.07
N GLY A 7 17.56 13.49 -35.24
CA GLY A 7 18.52 13.12 -34.20
C GLY A 7 18.15 11.87 -33.40
N VAL A 8 18.46 11.83 -32.11
CA VAL A 8 18.22 10.64 -31.25
C VAL A 8 16.74 10.52 -30.88
N ILE A 9 16.15 9.35 -31.07
CA ILE A 9 14.76 9.01 -30.76
C ILE A 9 14.73 7.87 -29.75
N VAL A 10 14.05 8.07 -28.62
CA VAL A 10 13.98 7.07 -27.54
C VAL A 10 12.75 6.18 -27.72
N GLU A 11 12.98 4.90 -28.03
CA GLU A 11 11.92 3.90 -28.19
C GLU A 11 11.69 3.09 -26.90
N GLN A 12 12.71 2.87 -26.08
CA GLN A 12 12.63 2.14 -24.81
C GLN A 12 13.40 2.85 -23.68
N GLY A 13 12.88 2.71 -22.46
CA GLY A 13 13.40 3.34 -21.24
C GLY A 13 12.30 4.06 -20.45
N PRO A 14 12.66 4.81 -19.39
CA PRO A 14 11.71 5.64 -18.66
C PRO A 14 11.01 6.65 -19.58
N ARG A 15 9.79 7.02 -19.21
CA ARG A 15 8.99 8.06 -19.87
C ARG A 15 8.89 9.28 -18.95
N ASP A 16 8.30 10.35 -19.46
CA ASP A 16 8.05 11.53 -18.63
C ASP A 16 7.30 11.13 -17.35
N TRP A 17 7.65 11.76 -16.24
CA TRP A 17 7.10 11.47 -14.90
C TRP A 17 7.46 10.09 -14.32
N ALA A 18 8.26 9.26 -14.99
CA ALA A 18 8.60 7.94 -14.44
C ALA A 18 9.41 8.06 -13.14
N ILE A 19 9.10 7.19 -12.17
CA ILE A 19 9.98 6.93 -11.04
C ILE A 19 10.73 5.63 -11.31
N VAL A 20 12.05 5.68 -11.26
CA VAL A 20 12.91 4.50 -11.37
C VAL A 20 13.25 4.00 -9.98
N GLN A 21 12.99 2.72 -9.72
CA GLN A 21 13.28 2.09 -8.43
C GLN A 21 14.77 2.16 -8.11
N GLN A 22 15.11 2.85 -7.03
CA GLN A 22 16.47 2.93 -6.51
C GLN A 22 16.88 1.65 -5.78
N ARG A 23 18.18 1.39 -5.73
CA ARG A 23 18.84 0.42 -4.86
C ARG A 23 20.05 1.09 -4.23
N ASN A 24 20.11 1.09 -2.90
CA ASN A 24 21.21 1.66 -2.13
C ASN A 24 21.52 3.13 -2.47
N GLY A 25 20.49 3.95 -2.71
CA GLY A 25 20.62 5.39 -2.95
C GLY A 25 20.90 5.78 -4.40
N SER A 26 20.80 4.85 -5.36
CA SER A 26 20.94 5.16 -6.80
C SER A 26 20.16 4.19 -7.67
N ALA A 27 20.03 4.48 -8.96
CA ALA A 27 19.46 3.58 -9.95
C ALA A 27 20.31 3.52 -11.23
N VAL A 28 20.07 2.44 -11.98
CA VAL A 28 20.59 2.25 -13.33
C VAL A 28 19.47 2.54 -14.32
N ILE A 29 19.72 3.42 -15.28
CA ILE A 29 18.74 3.80 -16.31
C ILE A 29 19.22 3.33 -17.68
N GLY A 30 18.49 2.39 -18.28
CA GLY A 30 18.70 1.96 -19.65
C GLY A 30 17.82 2.73 -20.64
N LEU A 31 18.40 3.15 -21.75
CA LEU A 31 17.68 3.76 -22.87
C LEU A 31 18.10 3.10 -24.18
N SER A 32 17.17 2.95 -25.10
CA SER A 32 17.49 2.55 -26.47
C SER A 32 16.49 3.10 -27.46
N GLY A 33 16.88 3.11 -28.72
CA GLY A 33 15.98 3.46 -29.81
C GLY A 33 16.72 3.63 -31.10
N LYS A 34 16.31 4.64 -31.88
CA LYS A 34 16.85 4.90 -33.20
C LYS A 34 17.37 6.32 -33.32
N TRP A 35 18.14 6.60 -34.35
CA TRP A 35 18.50 7.95 -34.71
C TRP A 35 18.18 8.24 -36.18
N ARG A 36 17.93 9.51 -36.51
CA ARG A 36 17.61 9.97 -37.86
C ARG A 36 18.31 11.29 -38.16
N THR A 37 18.66 11.52 -39.41
CA THR A 37 19.16 12.83 -39.88
C THR A 37 18.49 13.15 -41.21
N ASP A 38 18.29 14.43 -41.49
CA ASP A 38 17.80 14.86 -42.81
C ASP A 38 18.95 14.95 -43.83
N GLU A 39 20.17 15.24 -43.35
CA GLU A 39 21.38 15.24 -44.17
C GLU A 39 22.16 13.93 -44.01
N PRO A 40 22.88 13.47 -45.06
CA PRO A 40 23.78 12.33 -44.96
C PRO A 40 24.91 12.61 -43.95
N ALA A 41 25.08 11.71 -42.98
CA ALA A 41 26.19 11.73 -42.02
C ALA A 41 27.21 10.64 -42.39
N ARG A 42 28.51 10.94 -42.34
CA ARG A 42 29.57 9.92 -42.51
C ARG A 42 29.77 9.15 -41.21
N GLU A 43 29.71 9.86 -40.10
CA GLU A 43 29.77 9.28 -38.75
C GLU A 43 28.63 9.82 -37.89
N ALA A 44 28.03 8.94 -37.09
CA ALA A 44 26.96 9.30 -36.17
C ALA A 44 27.18 8.56 -34.83
N GLN A 45 27.06 9.29 -33.72
CA GLN A 45 27.23 8.75 -32.39
C GLN A 45 26.21 9.36 -31.43
N ALA A 46 25.36 8.52 -30.84
CA ALA A 46 24.42 8.94 -29.82
C ALA A 46 25.10 9.08 -28.44
N TYR A 47 24.63 10.04 -27.65
CA TYR A 47 25.00 10.24 -26.25
C TYR A 47 23.74 10.50 -25.42
N ALA A 48 23.82 10.20 -24.13
CA ALA A 48 22.80 10.56 -23.16
C ALA A 48 23.45 11.11 -21.87
N ARG A 49 22.76 12.02 -21.18
CA ARG A 49 23.17 12.55 -19.88
C ARG A 49 21.96 12.74 -18.97
N VAL A 50 22.22 12.93 -17.67
CA VAL A 50 21.19 13.27 -16.67
C VAL A 50 21.52 14.61 -16.05
N VAL A 51 20.54 15.49 -15.99
CA VAL A 51 20.66 16.81 -15.32
C VAL A 51 19.53 17.01 -14.32
N ARG A 52 19.77 17.85 -13.31
CA ARG A 52 18.72 18.35 -12.41
C ARG A 52 17.82 19.32 -13.16
N GLU A 53 16.50 19.17 -13.04
CA GLU A 53 15.58 20.11 -13.70
C GLU A 53 15.60 21.49 -13.04
N GLU A 54 15.80 21.54 -11.72
CA GLU A 54 15.79 22.79 -10.95
C GLU A 54 16.98 23.71 -11.24
N SER A 55 18.12 23.16 -11.67
CA SER A 55 19.38 23.91 -11.78
C SER A 55 20.14 23.69 -13.09
N ALA A 56 19.73 22.72 -13.91
CA ALA A 56 20.50 22.20 -15.06
C ALA A 56 21.89 21.65 -14.69
N GLU A 57 22.18 21.42 -13.40
CA GLU A 57 23.42 20.80 -12.94
C GLU A 57 23.52 19.37 -13.50
N THR A 58 24.70 19.02 -13.99
CA THR A 58 24.97 17.68 -14.53
C THR A 58 25.11 16.67 -13.40
N VAL A 59 24.32 15.61 -13.46
CA VAL A 59 24.29 14.51 -12.50
C VAL A 59 25.08 13.32 -13.04
N VAL A 60 24.81 12.97 -14.30
CA VAL A 60 25.60 12.02 -15.09
C VAL A 60 25.99 12.73 -16.36
N ASP A 61 27.29 12.83 -16.64
CA ASP A 61 27.80 13.51 -17.83
C ASP A 61 27.46 12.72 -19.11
N TRP A 62 27.72 13.31 -20.27
CA TRP A 62 27.50 12.71 -21.58
C TRP A 62 28.15 11.33 -21.68
N THR A 63 27.30 10.32 -21.63
CA THR A 63 27.67 8.91 -21.74
C THR A 63 27.49 8.47 -23.18
N LYS A 64 28.55 7.94 -23.77
CA LYS A 64 28.56 7.43 -25.14
C LYS A 64 27.68 6.18 -25.26
N ALA A 65 26.74 6.19 -26.19
CA ALA A 65 25.91 5.03 -26.49
C ALA A 65 26.66 3.97 -27.33
N GLU A 66 26.27 2.71 -27.18
CA GLU A 66 26.59 1.65 -28.13
C GLU A 66 25.68 1.78 -29.36
N MET A 67 26.25 1.77 -30.56
CA MET A 67 25.50 1.77 -31.82
C MET A 67 25.24 0.32 -32.23
N THR A 68 23.98 -0.11 -32.26
CA THR A 68 23.62 -1.55 -32.35
C THR A 68 23.39 -2.06 -33.77
N ASP A 69 23.01 -1.17 -34.68
CA ASP A 69 22.87 -1.41 -36.13
C ASP A 69 23.03 -0.06 -36.87
N ASP A 70 22.71 -0.01 -38.17
CA ASP A 70 22.83 1.20 -39.00
C ASP A 70 22.15 2.44 -38.39
N ARG A 71 21.05 2.27 -37.65
CA ARG A 71 20.24 3.35 -37.07
C ARG A 71 19.93 3.18 -35.59
N GLY A 72 20.29 2.05 -34.99
CA GLY A 72 20.00 1.68 -33.61
C GLY A 72 21.07 2.14 -32.63
N TRP A 73 20.64 2.43 -31.40
CA TRP A 73 21.54 2.79 -30.31
C TRP A 73 20.99 2.30 -28.96
N ARG A 74 21.89 2.10 -28.00
CA ARG A 74 21.57 1.82 -26.60
C ARG A 74 22.59 2.44 -25.66
N VAL A 75 22.15 2.87 -24.48
CA VAL A 75 23.02 3.42 -23.43
C VAL A 75 22.52 3.01 -22.06
N VAL A 76 23.45 2.88 -21.12
CA VAL A 76 23.16 2.66 -19.71
C VAL A 76 23.78 3.82 -18.93
N LEU A 77 22.95 4.53 -18.19
CA LEU A 77 23.33 5.60 -17.28
C LEU A 77 23.37 4.99 -15.88
N ASP A 78 24.57 4.74 -15.38
CA ASP A 78 24.80 4.07 -14.10
C ASP A 78 24.92 5.10 -12.96
N ASN A 79 24.66 4.64 -11.73
CA ASN A 79 24.78 5.43 -10.49
C ASN A 79 24.01 6.76 -10.51
N VAL A 80 22.82 6.81 -11.11
CA VAL A 80 21.94 7.99 -11.01
C VAL A 80 21.42 8.08 -9.57
N PRO A 81 21.78 9.09 -8.77
CA PRO A 81 21.45 9.13 -7.35
C PRO A 81 19.94 9.24 -7.12
N SER A 82 19.46 8.72 -5.98
CA SER A 82 18.08 8.92 -5.54
C SER A 82 17.81 10.42 -5.35
N GLY A 83 16.68 10.87 -5.89
CA GLY A 83 16.34 12.28 -5.97
C GLY A 83 15.69 12.63 -7.30
N GLY A 84 15.86 13.88 -7.69
CA GLY A 84 15.20 14.49 -8.84
C GLY A 84 14.29 15.64 -8.39
N LEU A 85 13.53 16.24 -9.30
CA LEU A 85 13.27 15.72 -10.64
C LEU A 85 14.44 15.92 -11.62
N TYR A 86 14.73 14.88 -12.39
CA TYR A 86 15.78 14.85 -13.39
C TYR A 86 15.19 14.99 -14.79
N ARG A 87 15.98 15.60 -15.68
CA ARG A 87 15.80 15.53 -17.12
C ARG A 87 16.90 14.66 -17.72
N ILE A 88 16.48 13.68 -18.51
CA ILE A 88 17.39 12.90 -19.34
C ILE A 88 17.47 13.61 -20.68
N GLU A 89 18.68 13.91 -21.13
CA GLU A 89 18.92 14.56 -22.41
C GLU A 89 19.70 13.61 -23.31
N THR A 90 19.29 13.52 -24.58
CA THR A 90 20.03 12.78 -25.60
C THR A 90 20.48 13.70 -26.72
N CYS A 91 21.57 13.35 -27.38
CA CYS A 91 22.06 14.10 -28.55
C CYS A 91 22.78 13.17 -29.53
N LEU A 92 22.88 13.61 -30.79
CA LEU A 92 23.55 12.90 -31.88
C LEU A 92 24.73 13.73 -32.37
N ARG A 93 25.94 13.25 -32.11
CA ARG A 93 27.16 13.82 -32.69
C ARG A 93 27.32 13.31 -34.12
N ILE A 94 27.45 14.23 -35.06
CA ILE A 94 27.69 13.95 -36.49
C ILE A 94 29.11 14.40 -36.87
N ASP A 95 29.78 13.60 -37.70
CA ASP A 95 31.06 13.91 -38.36
C ASP A 95 32.14 14.50 -37.43
N GLY A 96 32.19 13.99 -36.19
CA GLY A 96 33.24 14.30 -35.23
C GLY A 96 33.16 15.67 -34.54
N ASN A 97 32.05 16.41 -34.61
CA ASN A 97 31.91 17.71 -33.92
C ASN A 97 32.19 17.59 -32.40
N PRO A 98 33.22 18.25 -31.84
CA PRO A 98 33.60 18.08 -30.44
C PRO A 98 32.60 18.71 -29.44
N ALA A 99 31.78 19.68 -29.86
CA ALA A 99 30.88 20.41 -28.99
C ALA A 99 29.51 19.68 -28.89
N LEU A 100 29.37 18.79 -27.91
CA LEU A 100 28.15 17.99 -27.72
C LEU A 100 26.92 18.84 -27.36
N GLU A 101 27.12 19.98 -26.71
CA GLU A 101 26.06 20.94 -26.38
C GLU A 101 25.42 21.60 -27.61
N TRP A 102 26.10 21.55 -28.77
CA TRP A 102 25.61 22.03 -30.06
C TRP A 102 25.39 20.88 -31.06
N ALA A 103 25.42 19.63 -30.59
CA ALA A 103 25.13 18.47 -31.42
C ALA A 103 23.66 18.42 -31.86
N VAL A 104 23.34 17.55 -32.83
CA VAL A 104 21.96 17.40 -33.29
C VAL A 104 21.10 16.91 -32.13
N ARG A 105 19.94 17.54 -31.95
CA ARG A 105 19.03 17.29 -30.82
C ARG A 105 18.64 15.82 -30.70
N GLY A 106 18.44 15.34 -29.48
CA GLY A 106 17.74 14.09 -29.21
C GLY A 106 16.46 14.33 -28.45
N ASP A 107 15.74 13.25 -28.16
CA ASP A 107 14.61 13.29 -27.23
C ASP A 107 15.08 13.64 -25.83
N MET A 108 14.24 14.40 -25.14
CA MET A 108 14.39 14.68 -23.72
C MET A 108 13.25 14.00 -22.97
N ILE A 109 13.56 13.44 -21.81
CA ILE A 109 12.58 12.83 -20.92
C ILE A 109 12.57 13.65 -19.64
N HIS A 110 11.39 14.15 -19.28
CA HIS A 110 11.20 15.13 -18.22
C HIS A 110 10.65 14.50 -16.94
N HIS A 111 10.87 15.19 -15.83
CA HIS A 111 10.25 14.87 -14.54
C HIS A 111 10.56 13.44 -14.04
N VAL A 112 11.74 12.91 -14.37
CA VAL A 112 12.15 11.57 -13.94
C VAL A 112 12.60 11.63 -12.50
N GLY A 113 12.05 10.79 -11.63
CA GLY A 113 12.55 10.61 -10.27
C GLY A 113 13.32 9.30 -10.12
N VAL A 114 14.31 9.29 -9.24
CA VAL A 114 14.93 8.05 -8.75
C VAL A 114 14.56 7.90 -7.29
N GLY A 115 13.82 6.85 -6.96
CA GLY A 115 13.21 6.71 -5.63
C GLY A 115 12.53 5.37 -5.46
N ASP A 116 11.53 5.28 -4.57
CA ASP A 116 10.89 4.00 -4.26
C ASP A 116 9.53 3.85 -4.93
N LEU A 117 9.32 2.69 -5.55
CA LEU A 117 8.07 2.25 -6.14
C LEU A 117 7.26 1.44 -5.14
N TRP A 118 5.96 1.73 -5.03
CA TRP A 118 5.02 0.99 -4.19
C TRP A 118 3.86 0.46 -5.03
N ILE A 119 3.63 -0.85 -4.95
CA ILE A 119 2.52 -1.51 -5.63
C ILE A 119 1.25 -1.30 -4.82
N ILE A 120 0.23 -0.70 -5.43
CA ILE A 120 -1.10 -0.59 -4.86
C ILE A 120 -1.92 -1.78 -5.30
N ALA A 121 -2.33 -2.62 -4.36
CA ALA A 121 -3.10 -3.82 -4.63
C ALA A 121 -4.26 -4.02 -3.63
N GLY A 122 -5.24 -4.82 -4.04
CA GLY A 122 -6.45 -5.11 -3.27
C GLY A 122 -7.72 -4.62 -3.97
N GLN A 123 -8.72 -4.24 -3.18
CA GLN A 123 -10.08 -3.96 -3.70
C GLN A 123 -10.45 -2.48 -3.74
N SER A 124 -11.74 -2.14 -3.71
CA SER A 124 -12.27 -0.78 -3.85
C SER A 124 -11.66 0.24 -2.88
N ASN A 125 -11.41 -0.13 -1.62
CA ASN A 125 -10.76 0.75 -0.65
C ASN A 125 -9.28 1.02 -0.98
N ALA A 126 -8.59 0.11 -1.68
CA ALA A 126 -7.26 0.36 -2.25
C ALA A 126 -7.33 1.18 -3.56
N ALA A 127 -8.25 0.82 -4.46
CA ALA A 127 -8.49 1.54 -5.72
C ALA A 127 -8.83 3.03 -5.48
N GLY A 128 -9.46 3.31 -4.34
CA GLY A 128 -9.82 4.63 -3.86
C GLY A 128 -11.26 4.95 -4.23
N TYR A 129 -12.21 4.61 -3.35
CA TYR A 129 -13.65 4.84 -3.55
C TYR A 129 -14.19 5.99 -2.71
N GLY A 130 -13.36 6.67 -1.92
CA GLY A 130 -13.83 7.67 -0.97
C GLY A 130 -14.53 8.85 -1.65
N LYS A 131 -15.75 9.16 -1.21
CA LYS A 131 -16.57 10.25 -1.75
C LYS A 131 -16.68 11.42 -0.77
N GLY A 132 -16.69 12.63 -1.33
CA GLY A 132 -16.79 13.88 -0.58
C GLY A 132 -15.57 14.80 -0.78
N PRO A 133 -15.69 16.08 -0.40
CA PRO A 133 -14.59 17.02 -0.51
C PRO A 133 -13.60 16.86 0.64
N ILE A 134 -12.30 16.92 0.32
CA ILE A 134 -11.22 17.10 1.29
C ILE A 134 -10.02 17.76 0.59
N ASN A 135 -9.19 18.47 1.35
CA ASN A 135 -7.97 19.07 0.81
C ASN A 135 -6.81 18.06 0.83
N ASP A 136 -6.55 17.43 -0.31
CA ASP A 136 -5.39 16.54 -0.52
C ASP A 136 -4.80 16.77 -1.93
N PRO A 137 -4.09 17.89 -2.17
CA PRO A 137 -3.66 18.29 -3.51
C PRO A 137 -2.49 17.45 -4.04
N PRO A 138 -2.29 17.31 -5.36
CA PRO A 138 -1.08 16.69 -5.92
C PRO A 138 0.22 17.36 -5.46
N GLU A 139 1.33 16.61 -5.42
CA GLU A 139 2.64 17.11 -5.00
C GLU A 139 3.76 16.58 -5.90
N LEU A 140 4.64 17.47 -6.40
CA LEU A 140 5.78 17.09 -7.25
C LEU A 140 6.67 16.06 -6.55
N GLY A 141 7.19 15.09 -7.30
CA GLY A 141 7.94 13.96 -6.74
C GLY A 141 7.07 12.85 -6.18
N ILE A 142 5.74 12.91 -6.36
CA ILE A 142 4.83 11.79 -6.12
C ILE A 142 4.11 11.49 -7.42
N HIS A 143 4.49 10.41 -8.07
CA HIS A 143 4.00 10.09 -9.40
C HIS A 143 3.24 8.77 -9.38
N LEU A 144 2.27 8.64 -10.29
CA LEU A 144 1.38 7.50 -10.39
C LEU A 144 1.50 6.90 -11.79
N LEU A 145 1.84 5.62 -11.86
CA LEU A 145 1.62 4.83 -13.06
C LEU A 145 0.15 4.43 -13.12
N ARG A 146 -0.59 5.08 -14.02
CA ARG A 146 -2.02 4.84 -14.22
C ARG A 146 -2.26 3.57 -15.03
N ASN A 147 -3.48 3.04 -14.98
CA ASN A 147 -3.88 1.89 -15.80
C ASN A 147 -3.85 2.17 -17.32
N SER A 148 -3.74 3.43 -17.74
CA SER A 148 -3.45 3.80 -19.14
C SER A 148 -2.00 3.51 -19.58
N GLY A 149 -1.16 2.96 -18.68
CA GLY A 149 0.26 2.70 -18.93
C GLY A 149 1.11 3.96 -18.95
N ARG A 150 0.57 5.10 -18.52
CA ARG A 150 1.26 6.39 -18.47
C ARG A 150 1.56 6.80 -17.04
N TRP A 151 2.79 7.25 -16.84
CA TRP A 151 3.20 7.98 -15.64
C TRP A 151 2.62 9.39 -15.66
N ASP A 152 2.24 9.88 -14.49
CA ASP A 152 1.64 11.20 -14.31
C ASP A 152 1.89 11.69 -12.88
N LEU A 153 1.70 12.98 -12.63
CA LEU A 153 1.63 13.52 -11.28
C LEU A 153 0.48 12.85 -10.54
N ALA A 154 0.77 12.25 -9.36
CA ALA A 154 -0.24 11.52 -8.61
C ALA A 154 -1.37 12.45 -8.16
N SER A 155 -2.59 12.12 -8.58
CA SER A 155 -3.80 12.87 -8.30
C SER A 155 -5.01 11.95 -8.20
N HIS A 156 -5.95 12.29 -7.32
CA HIS A 156 -7.23 11.58 -7.22
C HIS A 156 -8.10 11.82 -8.47
N PRO A 157 -8.88 10.82 -8.93
CA PRO A 157 -8.89 9.44 -8.47
C PRO A 157 -7.72 8.61 -9.03
N PHE A 158 -7.25 7.64 -8.25
CA PHE A 158 -6.10 6.81 -8.63
C PHE A 158 -6.44 5.74 -9.67
N ASN A 159 -7.52 4.98 -9.47
CA ASN A 159 -7.91 3.87 -10.37
C ASN A 159 -8.80 4.29 -11.54
N GLU A 160 -8.59 5.50 -12.07
CA GLU A 160 -9.36 6.00 -13.20
C GLU A 160 -9.08 5.16 -14.46
N SER A 161 -10.12 4.91 -15.24
CA SER A 161 -10.10 3.91 -16.32
C SER A 161 -10.04 4.50 -17.73
N THR A 162 -9.81 5.80 -17.86
CA THR A 162 -9.71 6.50 -19.15
C THR A 162 -8.53 5.97 -19.96
N ASN A 163 -8.80 5.45 -21.15
CA ASN A 163 -7.79 4.84 -22.04
C ASN A 163 -6.96 3.74 -21.35
N THR A 164 -7.57 2.98 -20.43
CA THR A 164 -6.86 1.88 -19.76
C THR A 164 -6.31 0.88 -20.78
N LEU A 165 -5.03 0.52 -20.63
CA LEU A 165 -4.38 -0.60 -21.30
C LEU A 165 -4.54 -1.90 -20.49
N HIS A 166 -4.90 -1.77 -19.22
CA HIS A 166 -5.05 -2.85 -18.25
C HIS A 166 -6.54 -3.08 -17.99
N ILE A 167 -7.19 -3.83 -18.89
CA ILE A 167 -8.65 -4.04 -18.90
C ILE A 167 -9.13 -4.83 -17.69
N GLU A 168 -8.27 -5.70 -17.16
CA GLU A 168 -8.50 -6.50 -15.95
C GLU A 168 -8.70 -5.60 -14.73
N ASN A 169 -8.11 -4.41 -14.71
CA ASN A 169 -8.21 -3.44 -13.62
C ASN A 169 -9.23 -2.32 -13.88
N ARG A 170 -10.06 -2.46 -14.91
CA ARG A 170 -11.01 -1.42 -15.30
C ARG A 170 -12.18 -1.32 -14.31
N GLU A 171 -12.36 -0.13 -13.75
CA GLU A 171 -13.49 0.20 -12.89
C GLU A 171 -14.74 0.48 -13.73
N THR A 172 -15.90 0.05 -13.23
CA THR A 172 -17.21 0.30 -13.86
C THR A 172 -17.84 1.62 -13.42
N ALA A 173 -17.43 2.13 -12.26
CA ALA A 173 -17.84 3.41 -11.72
C ALA A 173 -16.63 4.33 -11.58
N ASN A 174 -16.86 5.64 -11.62
CA ASN A 174 -15.81 6.60 -11.33
C ASN A 174 -15.30 6.40 -9.89
N PRO A 175 -14.00 6.18 -9.67
CA PRO A 175 -13.45 6.08 -8.32
C PRO A 175 -13.45 7.47 -7.64
N GLY A 176 -12.80 7.56 -6.49
CA GLY A 176 -12.71 8.76 -5.67
C GLY A 176 -11.36 8.87 -4.97
N HIS A 177 -11.39 9.34 -3.74
CA HIS A 177 -10.19 9.54 -2.92
C HIS A 177 -9.54 8.20 -2.54
N SER A 178 -8.22 8.15 -2.57
CA SER A 178 -7.38 7.01 -2.18
C SER A 178 -6.53 7.34 -0.94
N PRO A 179 -6.20 6.37 -0.06
CA PRO A 179 -5.27 6.60 1.04
C PRO A 179 -3.83 6.83 0.57
N PHE A 180 -3.49 6.43 -0.66
CA PHE A 180 -2.10 6.27 -1.07
C PHE A 180 -1.39 7.57 -1.48
N LEU A 181 -2.13 8.66 -1.73
CA LEU A 181 -1.52 9.98 -1.94
C LEU A 181 -0.91 10.51 -0.63
N ALA A 182 -1.68 10.49 0.46
CA ALA A 182 -1.20 10.88 1.79
C ALA A 182 -0.06 9.98 2.28
N PHE A 183 -0.16 8.66 2.03
CA PHE A 183 0.92 7.71 2.28
C PHE A 183 2.23 8.14 1.60
N ALA A 184 2.18 8.39 0.28
CA ALA A 184 3.38 8.73 -0.48
C ALA A 184 3.97 10.09 -0.11
N LYS A 185 3.11 11.08 0.24
CA LYS A 185 3.57 12.39 0.75
C LYS A 185 4.37 12.24 2.02
N LEU A 186 3.88 11.43 2.95
CA LEU A 186 4.58 11.18 4.21
C LEU A 186 5.91 10.47 3.96
N LEU A 187 5.95 9.44 3.10
CA LEU A 187 7.20 8.78 2.74
C LEU A 187 8.20 9.72 2.09
N LYS A 188 7.79 10.48 1.08
CA LYS A 188 8.65 11.45 0.39
C LYS A 188 9.26 12.44 1.38
N ARG A 189 8.45 12.99 2.30
CA ARG A 189 8.91 13.93 3.32
C ARG A 189 10.02 13.34 4.20
N GLU A 190 9.87 12.10 4.62
CA GLU A 190 10.77 11.45 5.59
C GLU A 190 11.99 10.77 4.96
N THR A 191 11.91 10.42 3.67
CA THR A 191 12.99 9.78 2.91
C THR A 191 13.81 10.77 2.08
N GLY A 192 13.21 11.90 1.67
CA GLY A 192 13.87 12.97 0.93
C GLY A 192 13.99 12.74 -0.58
N TYR A 193 13.38 11.69 -1.13
CA TYR A 193 13.39 11.40 -2.56
C TYR A 193 11.98 11.08 -3.11
N PRO A 194 11.79 11.11 -4.44
CA PRO A 194 10.50 10.86 -5.07
C PRO A 194 9.90 9.48 -4.76
N ILE A 195 8.57 9.40 -4.74
CA ILE A 195 7.81 8.15 -4.53
C ILE A 195 6.95 7.86 -5.76
N GLY A 196 7.07 6.65 -6.29
CA GLY A 196 6.23 6.17 -7.39
C GLY A 196 5.18 5.20 -6.89
N LEU A 197 3.96 5.35 -7.39
CA LEU A 197 2.81 4.51 -7.06
C LEU A 197 2.41 3.73 -8.31
N VAL A 198 2.28 2.42 -8.18
CA VAL A 198 1.88 1.53 -9.28
C VAL A 198 0.47 1.05 -9.00
N GLN A 199 -0.52 1.64 -9.67
CA GLN A 199 -1.92 1.27 -9.46
C GLN A 199 -2.23 -0.08 -10.10
N THR A 200 -2.66 -1.05 -9.29
CA THR A 200 -3.08 -2.37 -9.75
C THR A 200 -4.34 -2.89 -9.06
N ALA A 201 -4.98 -2.11 -8.18
CA ALA A 201 -6.18 -2.54 -7.45
C ALA A 201 -7.42 -2.64 -8.36
N LEU A 202 -8.45 -3.36 -7.90
CA LEU A 202 -9.75 -3.43 -8.56
C LEU A 202 -10.90 -3.56 -7.56
N GLY A 203 -11.91 -2.69 -7.67
CA GLY A 203 -13.17 -2.77 -6.93
C GLY A 203 -13.81 -4.16 -6.90
N GLY A 204 -14.24 -4.60 -5.71
CA GLY A 204 -14.92 -5.89 -5.52
C GLY A 204 -14.07 -7.15 -5.68
N SER A 205 -12.77 -7.02 -5.99
CA SER A 205 -11.91 -8.20 -6.23
C SER A 205 -11.74 -9.07 -4.97
N PRO A 206 -12.01 -10.40 -5.07
CA PRO A 206 -11.70 -11.35 -4.01
C PRO A 206 -10.22 -11.74 -4.03
N LEU A 207 -9.72 -12.30 -2.93
CA LEU A 207 -8.33 -12.74 -2.79
C LEU A 207 -7.92 -13.74 -3.89
N ARG A 208 -8.85 -14.59 -4.35
CA ARG A 208 -8.58 -15.57 -5.43
C ARG A 208 -8.08 -14.95 -6.72
N ALA A 209 -8.50 -13.72 -7.07
CA ALA A 209 -8.05 -13.02 -8.26
C ALA A 209 -6.58 -12.58 -8.17
N TRP A 210 -6.04 -12.55 -6.95
CA TRP A 210 -4.67 -12.16 -6.62
C TRP A 210 -3.75 -13.35 -6.31
N ASN A 211 -4.31 -14.57 -6.29
CA ASN A 211 -3.57 -15.79 -6.04
C ASN A 211 -3.38 -16.59 -7.35
N PRO A 212 -2.15 -16.78 -7.87
CA PRO A 212 -1.92 -17.56 -9.08
C PRO A 212 -2.30 -19.04 -8.98
N GLY A 213 -2.36 -19.60 -7.77
CA GLY A 213 -2.86 -20.96 -7.54
C GLY A 213 -4.38 -21.08 -7.60
N GLU A 214 -5.09 -19.96 -7.74
CA GLU A 214 -6.55 -19.89 -7.85
C GLU A 214 -6.92 -19.23 -9.20
N ASP A 215 -7.58 -18.07 -9.20
CA ASP A 215 -7.88 -17.33 -10.43
C ASP A 215 -6.62 -16.60 -10.92
N GLY A 216 -6.04 -15.73 -10.09
CA GLY A 216 -4.76 -15.06 -10.37
C GLY A 216 -4.77 -14.04 -11.51
N THR A 217 -5.94 -13.68 -12.06
CA THR A 217 -6.02 -12.73 -13.19
C THR A 217 -5.43 -11.36 -12.86
N LEU A 218 -5.75 -10.80 -11.68
CA LEU A 218 -5.21 -9.51 -11.25
C LEU A 218 -3.74 -9.60 -10.87
N TYR A 219 -3.30 -10.72 -10.30
CA TYR A 219 -1.88 -10.94 -10.01
C TYR A 219 -1.03 -10.97 -11.29
N ARG A 220 -1.47 -11.68 -12.34
CA ARG A 220 -0.76 -11.73 -13.63
C ARG A 220 -0.67 -10.34 -14.26
N ASN A 221 -1.76 -9.57 -14.20
CA ASN A 221 -1.76 -8.21 -14.72
C ASN A 221 -0.88 -7.27 -13.89
N MET A 222 -0.91 -7.37 -12.55
CA MET A 222 -0.01 -6.64 -11.65
C MET A 222 1.45 -6.87 -12.02
N LEU A 223 1.88 -8.12 -12.26
CA LEU A 223 3.24 -8.41 -12.69
C LEU A 223 3.59 -7.74 -14.03
N ASN A 224 2.66 -7.69 -14.97
CA ASN A 224 2.87 -7.00 -16.26
C ASN A 224 3.03 -5.48 -16.08
N ILE A 225 2.22 -4.87 -15.21
CA ILE A 225 2.33 -3.45 -14.87
C ILE A 225 3.67 -3.17 -14.16
N VAL A 226 4.06 -3.99 -13.19
CA VAL A 226 5.34 -3.81 -12.49
C VAL A 226 6.52 -3.97 -13.45
N ARG A 227 6.48 -4.91 -14.39
CA ARG A 227 7.49 -5.06 -15.45
C ARG A 227 7.60 -3.80 -16.31
N SER A 228 6.48 -3.17 -16.69
CA SER A 228 6.51 -1.91 -17.46
C SER A 228 7.07 -0.73 -16.65
N ALA A 229 7.00 -0.81 -15.31
CA ALA A 229 7.61 0.13 -14.37
C ALA A 229 9.08 -0.17 -14.03
N GLY A 230 9.72 -1.16 -14.69
CA GLY A 230 11.13 -1.53 -14.44
C GLY A 230 11.33 -2.83 -13.65
N GLY A 231 10.25 -3.55 -13.32
CA GLY A 231 10.28 -4.93 -12.85
C GLY A 231 10.60 -5.14 -11.37
N SER A 232 10.74 -4.07 -10.58
CA SER A 232 10.91 -4.20 -9.13
C SER A 232 10.23 -3.05 -8.39
N ALA A 233 9.90 -3.27 -7.11
CA ALA A 233 9.28 -2.30 -6.23
C ALA A 233 9.85 -2.43 -4.82
N ARG A 234 9.75 -1.36 -4.03
CA ARG A 234 10.17 -1.34 -2.63
C ARG A 234 9.22 -2.11 -1.72
N GLY A 235 7.95 -2.25 -2.10
CA GLY A 235 6.95 -2.96 -1.32
C GLY A 235 5.54 -2.88 -1.90
N VAL A 236 4.61 -3.52 -1.19
CA VAL A 236 3.19 -3.59 -1.53
C VAL A 236 2.38 -2.89 -0.44
N VAL A 237 1.45 -2.03 -0.85
CA VAL A 237 0.37 -1.51 -0.01
C VAL A 237 -0.92 -2.24 -0.38
N TRP A 238 -1.47 -2.99 0.58
CA TRP A 238 -2.54 -3.96 0.37
C TRP A 238 -3.77 -3.63 1.20
N TYR A 239 -4.92 -3.45 0.54
CA TYR A 239 -6.19 -3.33 1.25
C TYR A 239 -7.29 -4.16 0.55
N GLN A 240 -7.54 -5.34 1.11
CA GLN A 240 -8.49 -6.31 0.60
C GLN A 240 -9.05 -7.16 1.74
N GLY A 241 -10.26 -7.70 1.55
CA GLY A 241 -10.80 -8.77 2.37
C GLY A 241 -12.32 -8.78 2.38
N CYS A 242 -12.99 -7.67 2.09
CA CYS A 242 -14.45 -7.58 2.23
C CYS A 242 -15.20 -8.58 1.32
N SER A 243 -14.63 -8.89 0.14
CA SER A 243 -15.21 -9.87 -0.79
C SER A 243 -14.96 -11.34 -0.40
N ASP A 244 -14.21 -11.59 0.68
CA ASP A 244 -13.91 -12.93 1.20
C ASP A 244 -14.55 -13.16 2.58
N CYS A 245 -15.41 -12.27 3.04
CA CYS A 245 -16.14 -12.39 4.32
C CYS A 245 -17.34 -13.36 4.25
N TYR A 246 -17.40 -14.23 3.24
CA TYR A 246 -18.47 -15.23 3.07
C TYR A 246 -18.01 -16.62 3.55
N PRO A 247 -18.95 -17.52 3.90
CA PRO A 247 -18.63 -18.90 4.28
C PRO A 247 -17.79 -19.61 3.23
N GLY A 248 -16.75 -20.32 3.68
CA GLY A 248 -15.77 -21.02 2.84
C GLY A 248 -14.54 -20.16 2.51
N ASP A 249 -14.76 -18.93 2.05
CA ASP A 249 -13.67 -18.00 1.73
C ASP A 249 -13.03 -17.42 3.00
N SER A 250 -13.85 -17.10 4.01
CA SER A 250 -13.40 -16.44 5.25
C SER A 250 -12.49 -17.32 6.11
N GLU A 251 -12.80 -18.61 6.22
CA GLU A 251 -12.07 -19.59 7.02
C GLU A 251 -10.68 -19.92 6.47
N SER A 252 -10.52 -19.80 5.14
CA SER A 252 -9.27 -20.12 4.44
C SER A 252 -8.43 -18.87 4.14
N TYR A 253 -8.92 -17.67 4.44
CA TYR A 253 -8.32 -16.40 4.04
C TYR A 253 -6.85 -16.29 4.45
N GLY A 254 -6.51 -16.60 5.71
CA GLY A 254 -5.13 -16.46 6.21
C GLY A 254 -4.13 -17.38 5.51
N GLU A 255 -4.52 -18.62 5.20
CA GLU A 255 -3.67 -19.57 4.47
C GLU A 255 -3.47 -19.12 3.02
N ARG A 256 -4.55 -18.71 2.34
CA ARG A 256 -4.50 -18.21 0.96
C ARG A 256 -3.66 -16.93 0.87
N PHE A 257 -3.81 -16.03 1.82
CA PHE A 257 -3.03 -14.79 1.88
C PHE A 257 -1.54 -15.06 2.07
N ARG A 258 -1.17 -16.00 2.96
CA ARG A 258 0.23 -16.42 3.14
C ARG A 258 0.83 -16.95 1.83
N LYS A 259 0.14 -17.88 1.16
CA LYS A 259 0.60 -18.44 -0.12
C LYS A 259 0.73 -17.36 -1.20
N MET A 260 -0.20 -16.41 -1.23
CA MET A 260 -0.12 -15.25 -2.12
C MET A 260 1.14 -14.43 -1.87
N VAL A 261 1.42 -14.05 -0.61
CA VAL A 261 2.62 -13.27 -0.26
C VAL A 261 3.90 -14.00 -0.63
N GLU A 262 4.01 -15.30 -0.31
CA GLU A 262 5.16 -16.14 -0.64
C GLU A 262 5.41 -16.19 -2.15
N GLN A 263 4.35 -16.37 -2.94
CA GLN A 263 4.46 -16.44 -4.39
C GLN A 263 4.85 -15.08 -5.00
N TRP A 264 4.25 -13.98 -4.53
CA TRP A 264 4.61 -12.64 -5.03
C TRP A 264 6.07 -12.30 -4.76
N ARG A 265 6.58 -12.65 -3.57
CA ARG A 265 8.00 -12.50 -3.21
C ARG A 265 8.92 -13.25 -4.17
N ALA A 266 8.56 -14.49 -4.49
CA ALA A 266 9.32 -15.31 -5.44
C ALA A 266 9.34 -14.66 -6.85
N ASP A 267 8.19 -14.24 -7.37
CA ASP A 267 8.10 -13.74 -8.75
C ASP A 267 8.59 -12.30 -8.94
N LEU A 268 8.56 -11.48 -7.88
CA LEU A 268 9.15 -10.15 -7.86
C LEU A 268 10.64 -10.18 -7.48
N GLY A 269 11.19 -11.35 -7.15
CA GLY A 269 12.61 -11.55 -6.87
C GLY A 269 13.08 -10.90 -5.57
N ASP A 270 12.20 -10.75 -4.59
CA ASP A 270 12.49 -10.20 -3.27
C ASP A 270 11.81 -11.05 -2.19
N SER A 271 12.59 -11.92 -1.54
CA SER A 271 12.11 -12.81 -0.48
C SER A 271 11.64 -12.08 0.79
N GLU A 272 12.00 -10.80 0.94
CA GLU A 272 11.65 -9.96 2.09
C GLU A 272 10.71 -8.82 1.71
N LEU A 273 10.14 -8.85 0.48
CA LEU A 273 9.26 -7.79 -0.02
C LEU A 273 8.20 -7.43 1.04
N PRO A 274 8.17 -6.18 1.51
CA PRO A 274 7.29 -5.79 2.60
C PRO A 274 5.85 -5.63 2.10
N PHE A 275 4.90 -6.02 2.94
CA PHE A 275 3.46 -5.83 2.73
C PHE A 275 2.91 -4.98 3.87
N ALA A 276 2.50 -3.76 3.55
CA ALA A 276 1.73 -2.93 4.48
C ALA A 276 0.25 -3.15 4.23
N THR A 277 -0.45 -3.72 5.21
CA THR A 277 -1.86 -4.12 5.08
C THR A 277 -2.78 -3.31 5.97
N VAL A 278 -4.08 -3.34 5.67
CA VAL A 278 -5.12 -2.67 6.47
C VAL A 278 -6.11 -3.72 6.97
N GLN A 279 -6.38 -3.72 8.28
CA GLN A 279 -7.44 -4.54 8.84
C GLN A 279 -8.81 -3.93 8.48
N LEU A 280 -9.76 -4.77 8.04
CA LEU A 280 -11.03 -4.30 7.48
C LEU A 280 -11.76 -3.31 8.39
N ASN A 281 -12.26 -2.22 7.78
CA ASN A 281 -13.23 -1.33 8.42
C ASN A 281 -14.61 -2.03 8.55
N ARG A 282 -15.59 -1.32 9.12
CA ARG A 282 -16.99 -1.72 9.25
C ARG A 282 -17.73 -1.68 7.91
N TYR A 283 -18.79 -2.48 7.81
CA TYR A 283 -19.80 -2.39 6.75
C TYR A 283 -21.17 -2.17 7.39
N THR A 284 -21.73 -0.97 7.18
CA THR A 284 -22.97 -0.47 7.80
C THR A 284 -24.20 -0.64 6.90
N GLY A 285 -24.17 -1.59 5.97
CA GLY A 285 -25.31 -1.87 5.10
C GLY A 285 -26.49 -2.45 5.87
N SER A 286 -27.38 -3.14 5.16
CA SER A 286 -28.57 -3.78 5.73
C SER A 286 -28.30 -4.63 6.98
N ASP A 287 -29.34 -5.09 7.65
CA ASP A 287 -29.22 -5.97 8.83
C ASP A 287 -28.21 -7.10 8.61
N THR A 288 -27.42 -7.39 9.65
CA THR A 288 -26.40 -8.45 9.67
C THR A 288 -26.99 -9.75 10.17
N THR A 289 -26.57 -10.86 9.59
CA THR A 289 -26.74 -12.18 10.19
C THR A 289 -25.52 -12.52 11.06
N GLU A 290 -25.68 -13.48 11.99
CA GLU A 290 -24.52 -13.98 12.76
C GLU A 290 -23.44 -14.59 11.86
N GLU A 291 -23.82 -15.12 10.70
CA GLU A 291 -22.90 -15.66 9.69
C GLU A 291 -22.07 -14.54 9.04
N ASP A 292 -22.69 -13.40 8.73
CA ASP A 292 -21.99 -12.22 8.22
C ASP A 292 -20.96 -11.69 9.24
N ASP A 293 -21.36 -11.58 10.51
CA ASP A 293 -20.49 -11.12 11.59
C ASP A 293 -19.32 -12.09 11.80
N ARG A 294 -19.58 -13.40 11.72
CA ARG A 294 -18.53 -14.43 11.80
C ARG A 294 -17.55 -14.33 10.65
N GLY A 295 -18.02 -14.19 9.41
CA GLY A 295 -17.14 -14.09 8.24
C GLY A 295 -16.25 -12.85 8.29
N TRP A 296 -16.81 -11.71 8.70
CA TRP A 296 -16.04 -10.47 8.90
C TRP A 296 -15.01 -10.60 10.03
N GLY A 297 -15.40 -11.22 11.14
CA GLY A 297 -14.54 -11.49 12.29
C GLY A 297 -13.36 -12.39 11.94
N LEU A 298 -13.60 -13.46 11.17
CA LEU A 298 -12.56 -14.37 10.68
C LEU A 298 -11.53 -13.65 9.80
N VAL A 299 -11.97 -12.84 8.84
CA VAL A 299 -11.04 -12.11 7.96
C VAL A 299 -10.22 -11.08 8.76
N ARG A 300 -10.83 -10.31 9.67
CA ARG A 300 -10.09 -9.38 10.55
C ARG A 300 -9.06 -10.10 11.42
N GLU A 301 -9.41 -11.25 11.98
CA GLU A 301 -8.49 -12.06 12.77
C GLU A 301 -7.34 -12.60 11.91
N HIS A 302 -7.61 -13.10 10.71
CA HIS A 302 -6.56 -13.52 9.78
C HIS A 302 -5.62 -12.38 9.40
N GLN A 303 -6.13 -11.15 9.20
CA GLN A 303 -5.30 -9.98 8.93
C GLN A 303 -4.40 -9.60 10.12
N ARG A 304 -4.93 -9.69 11.35
CA ARG A 304 -4.15 -9.48 12.57
C ARG A 304 -3.04 -10.52 12.70
N VAL A 305 -3.41 -11.79 12.62
CA VAL A 305 -2.49 -12.94 12.74
C VAL A 305 -1.44 -12.95 11.62
N ALA A 306 -1.79 -12.53 10.39
CA ALA A 306 -0.84 -12.45 9.29
C ALA A 306 0.34 -11.51 9.59
N ALA A 307 0.10 -10.37 10.24
CA ALA A 307 1.16 -9.44 10.63
C ALA A 307 2.10 -9.99 11.72
N ARG A 308 1.63 -10.97 12.50
CA ARG A 308 2.44 -11.68 13.49
C ARG A 308 3.23 -12.83 12.87
N ASP A 309 2.57 -13.62 12.01
CA ASP A 309 3.08 -14.92 11.56
C ASP A 309 3.85 -14.85 10.24
N ILE A 310 3.72 -13.76 9.47
CA ILE A 310 4.39 -13.60 8.17
C ILE A 310 5.40 -12.45 8.26
N PRO A 311 6.72 -12.74 8.25
CA PRO A 311 7.75 -11.71 8.33
C PRO A 311 7.57 -10.66 7.23
N GLY A 312 7.76 -9.38 7.55
CA GLY A 312 7.61 -8.26 6.62
C GLY A 312 6.17 -7.87 6.28
N VAL A 313 5.16 -8.54 6.86
CA VAL A 313 3.76 -8.10 6.81
C VAL A 313 3.47 -7.21 8.02
N THR A 314 2.88 -6.04 7.78
CA THR A 314 2.36 -5.15 8.82
C THR A 314 0.86 -4.94 8.63
N VAL A 315 0.15 -4.58 9.70
CA VAL A 315 -1.28 -4.28 9.65
C VAL A 315 -1.60 -3.02 10.43
N VAL A 316 -2.46 -2.18 9.88
CA VAL A 316 -3.01 -0.99 10.56
C VAL A 316 -4.53 -1.10 10.70
N PRO A 317 -5.14 -0.62 11.79
CA PRO A 317 -6.59 -0.66 11.95
C PRO A 317 -7.27 0.37 11.05
N ALA A 318 -8.46 0.02 10.56
CA ALA A 318 -9.37 0.96 9.92
C ALA A 318 -10.74 1.06 10.59
N ILE A 319 -11.02 0.30 11.66
CA ILE A 319 -12.37 0.17 12.26
C ILE A 319 -12.99 1.50 12.75
N ASP A 320 -12.14 2.45 13.13
CA ASP A 320 -12.51 3.80 13.56
C ASP A 320 -12.60 4.81 12.40
N SER A 321 -12.15 4.43 11.20
CA SER A 321 -12.12 5.31 10.04
C SER A 321 -13.55 5.63 9.57
N PRO A 322 -13.87 6.90 9.28
CA PRO A 322 -15.18 7.28 8.75
C PRO A 322 -15.41 6.69 7.34
N LEU A 323 -16.68 6.44 7.02
CA LEU A 323 -17.12 5.92 5.73
C LEU A 323 -17.81 7.00 4.89
N SER A 324 -17.77 6.87 3.56
CA SER A 324 -18.52 7.74 2.63
C SER A 324 -19.82 7.12 2.12
N ASP A 325 -19.92 5.79 2.21
CA ASP A 325 -21.14 5.02 1.99
C ASP A 325 -21.17 3.90 3.05
N GLU A 326 -21.86 2.81 2.77
CA GLU A 326 -21.99 1.71 3.73
C GLU A 326 -20.66 0.97 4.00
N ILE A 327 -19.69 0.96 3.08
CA ILE A 327 -18.50 0.06 3.13
C ILE A 327 -17.17 0.75 2.76
N HIS A 328 -17.20 1.85 2.02
CA HIS A 328 -16.01 2.54 1.55
C HIS A 328 -15.58 3.65 2.50
N ASN A 329 -14.28 3.73 2.77
CA ASN A 329 -13.71 4.79 3.60
C ASN A 329 -13.94 6.16 2.97
N SER A 330 -14.31 7.13 3.78
CA SER A 330 -14.40 8.52 3.32
C SER A 330 -13.01 9.09 3.02
N PRO A 331 -12.92 10.24 2.33
CA PRO A 331 -11.65 10.92 2.14
C PRO A 331 -10.90 11.19 3.46
N ALA A 332 -11.62 11.55 4.54
CA ALA A 332 -11.01 11.72 5.87
C ALA A 332 -10.46 10.40 6.43
N GLY A 333 -11.19 9.29 6.26
CA GLY A 333 -10.70 7.96 6.65
C GLY A 333 -9.48 7.53 5.86
N ASN A 334 -9.45 7.83 4.56
CA ASN A 334 -8.30 7.56 3.71
C ASN A 334 -7.05 8.33 4.12
N LEU A 335 -7.17 9.58 4.60
CA LEU A 335 -6.01 10.30 5.16
C LEU A 335 -5.46 9.61 6.41
N LEU A 336 -6.33 9.17 7.33
CA LEU A 336 -5.92 8.44 8.53
C LEU A 336 -5.21 7.13 8.17
N ILE A 337 -5.79 6.35 7.26
CA ILE A 337 -5.22 5.07 6.81
C ILE A 337 -3.89 5.29 6.10
N GLY A 338 -3.80 6.29 5.21
CA GLY A 338 -2.57 6.64 4.50
C GLY A 338 -1.43 7.01 5.46
N GLU A 339 -1.71 7.81 6.48
CA GLU A 339 -0.73 8.17 7.52
C GLU A 339 -0.28 6.93 8.32
N ARG A 340 -1.22 6.10 8.77
CA ARG A 340 -0.92 4.88 9.54
C ARG A 340 -0.04 3.93 8.74
N MET A 341 -0.38 3.68 7.47
CA MET A 341 0.41 2.82 6.59
C MET A 341 1.80 3.38 6.35
N ALA A 342 1.93 4.70 6.17
CA ALA A 342 3.23 5.31 5.94
C ALA A 342 4.10 5.25 7.21
N ARG A 343 3.53 5.47 8.41
CA ARG A 343 4.25 5.25 9.67
C ARG A 343 4.70 3.80 9.83
N ALA A 344 3.85 2.83 9.47
CA ALA A 344 4.19 1.42 9.52
C ALA A 344 5.37 1.09 8.62
N VAL A 345 5.35 1.59 7.38
CA VAL A 345 6.45 1.45 6.42
C VAL A 345 7.71 2.18 6.86
N LEU A 346 7.61 3.40 7.39
CA LEU A 346 8.75 4.16 7.90
C LEU A 346 9.50 3.41 8.99
N ALA A 347 8.77 2.78 9.91
CA ALA A 347 9.38 1.96 10.95
C ALA A 347 9.91 0.64 10.41
N SER A 348 9.10 -0.14 9.69
CA SER A 348 9.44 -1.53 9.34
C SER A 348 10.39 -1.66 8.15
N VAL A 349 10.38 -0.71 7.22
CA VAL A 349 11.17 -0.76 5.96
C VAL A 349 12.34 0.22 5.96
N TYR A 350 12.19 1.36 6.64
CA TYR A 350 13.21 2.41 6.68
C TYR A 350 13.87 2.59 8.05
N GLY A 351 13.48 1.80 9.06
CA GLY A 351 14.08 1.81 10.39
C GLY A 351 13.92 3.16 11.13
N LYS A 352 12.92 3.97 10.76
CA LYS A 352 12.65 5.25 11.43
C LYS A 352 12.03 5.00 12.80
N ASP A 353 12.45 5.79 13.79
CA ASP A 353 11.88 5.76 15.14
C ASP A 353 10.52 6.47 15.15
N VAL A 354 9.48 5.76 14.72
CA VAL A 354 8.09 6.24 14.72
C VAL A 354 7.17 5.18 15.31
N HIS A 355 6.25 5.62 16.18
CA HIS A 355 5.20 4.74 16.69
C HIS A 355 4.21 4.40 15.56
N PHE A 356 4.06 3.10 15.27
CA PHE A 356 3.25 2.62 14.15
C PHE A 356 2.34 1.43 14.47
N ARG A 357 2.63 0.67 15.54
CA ARG A 357 1.83 -0.48 15.92
C ARG A 357 0.61 -0.03 16.70
N ALA A 358 -0.55 -0.50 16.30
CA ALA A 358 -1.76 -0.40 17.10
C ALA A 358 -1.67 -1.36 18.30
N PRO A 359 -2.41 -1.10 19.39
CA PRO A 359 -2.52 -2.06 20.47
C PRO A 359 -2.98 -3.43 19.96
N GLU A 360 -2.35 -4.49 20.44
CA GLU A 360 -2.68 -5.85 20.05
C GLU A 360 -2.93 -6.69 21.30
N ILE A 361 -3.97 -7.52 21.29
CA ILE A 361 -4.26 -8.40 22.42
C ILE A 361 -3.11 -9.40 22.63
N ALA A 362 -2.53 -9.37 23.83
CA ALA A 362 -1.40 -10.22 24.24
C ALA A 362 -1.89 -11.42 25.07
N GLY A 363 -2.96 -11.24 25.84
CA GLY A 363 -3.53 -12.31 26.67
C GLY A 363 -4.91 -11.98 27.22
N ALA A 364 -5.66 -13.03 27.53
CA ALA A 364 -6.94 -12.98 28.21
C ALA A 364 -6.94 -14.04 29.31
N ARG A 365 -7.08 -13.63 30.57
CA ARG A 365 -7.02 -14.51 31.74
C ARG A 365 -8.34 -14.48 32.50
N TYR A 366 -8.92 -15.64 32.77
CA TYR A 366 -10.10 -15.76 33.60
C TYR A 366 -9.73 -15.84 35.09
N ASP A 367 -10.49 -15.12 35.91
CA ASP A 367 -10.45 -15.20 37.36
C ASP A 367 -11.87 -15.40 37.90
N ALA A 368 -12.10 -16.57 38.50
CA ALA A 368 -13.40 -16.94 39.08
C ALA A 368 -13.67 -16.26 40.43
N SER A 369 -12.67 -15.62 41.04
CA SER A 369 -12.74 -15.03 42.38
C SER A 369 -12.06 -13.66 42.42
N SER A 370 -12.78 -12.62 42.00
CA SER A 370 -12.44 -11.23 42.31
C SER A 370 -12.30 -11.03 43.83
N GLU A 371 -11.18 -10.46 44.27
CA GLU A 371 -10.77 -10.34 45.70
C GLU A 371 -11.77 -9.63 46.63
N ASP A 372 -12.77 -8.90 46.10
CA ASP A 372 -13.67 -8.06 46.91
C ASP A 372 -15.14 -8.55 46.97
N ASP A 373 -15.64 -9.31 45.98
CA ASP A 373 -17.08 -9.63 45.85
C ASP A 373 -17.43 -11.00 45.22
N GLY A 374 -16.43 -11.77 44.76
CA GLY A 374 -16.67 -13.03 44.06
C GLY A 374 -17.25 -12.90 42.64
N THR A 375 -17.25 -11.70 42.07
CA THR A 375 -17.67 -11.49 40.67
C THR A 375 -16.65 -12.12 39.72
N PRO A 376 -17.07 -12.97 38.76
CA PRO A 376 -16.16 -13.55 37.76
C PRO A 376 -15.64 -12.50 36.78
N VAL A 377 -14.34 -12.53 36.50
CA VAL A 377 -13.64 -11.50 35.73
C VAL A 377 -12.79 -12.11 34.63
N VAL A 378 -12.68 -11.42 33.49
CA VAL A 378 -11.66 -11.65 32.47
C VAL A 378 -10.76 -10.42 32.41
N GLU A 379 -9.45 -10.62 32.53
CA GLU A 379 -8.44 -9.58 32.38
C GLU A 379 -7.75 -9.70 31.03
N LEU A 380 -7.83 -8.65 30.22
CA LEU A 380 -7.14 -8.54 28.94
C LEU A 380 -5.86 -7.72 29.12
N THR A 381 -4.81 -8.15 28.46
CA THR A 381 -3.54 -7.41 28.35
C THR A 381 -3.26 -7.11 26.88
N TYR A 382 -2.69 -5.94 26.63
CA TYR A 382 -2.36 -5.47 25.29
C TYR A 382 -0.87 -5.17 25.16
N ASP A 383 -0.28 -5.67 24.09
CA ASP A 383 1.03 -5.23 23.61
C ASP A 383 0.90 -3.93 22.81
N HIS A 384 2.05 -3.30 22.56
CA HIS A 384 2.19 -2.15 21.67
C HIS A 384 1.39 -0.89 22.05
N VAL A 385 0.91 -0.80 23.29
CA VAL A 385 0.34 0.44 23.84
C VAL A 385 1.47 1.46 24.02
N GLY A 386 1.48 2.51 23.20
CA GLY A 386 2.50 3.56 23.23
C GLY A 386 2.34 4.50 24.42
N GLY A 387 1.14 5.01 24.63
CA GLY A 387 0.77 5.84 25.76
C GLY A 387 0.09 5.00 26.84
N TYR A 388 -1.20 5.19 27.02
CA TYR A 388 -2.08 4.34 27.84
C TYR A 388 -3.42 4.16 27.11
N LEU A 389 -4.16 3.11 27.45
CA LEU A 389 -5.51 2.92 26.91
C LEU A 389 -6.45 3.99 27.49
N LEU A 390 -7.28 4.60 26.65
CA LEU A 390 -8.34 5.53 27.06
C LEU A 390 -9.64 5.26 26.31
N THR A 391 -10.76 5.72 26.86
CA THR A 391 -12.06 5.73 26.18
C THR A 391 -12.51 7.16 25.93
N ILE A 392 -13.13 7.40 24.77
CA ILE A 392 -13.78 8.66 24.42
C ILE A 392 -15.22 8.33 24.07
N GLY A 393 -16.18 8.91 24.80
CA GLY A 393 -17.61 8.61 24.63
C GLY A 393 -18.12 7.54 25.60
N PRO A 394 -19.35 7.03 25.38
CA PRO A 394 -19.96 6.05 26.27
C PRO A 394 -19.24 4.71 26.21
N ASN A 395 -19.09 4.04 27.37
CA ASN A 395 -18.64 2.65 27.43
C ASN A 395 -19.72 1.73 26.84
N GLN A 396 -19.70 1.55 25.52
CA GLN A 396 -20.54 0.58 24.81
C GLN A 396 -19.95 -0.83 24.91
N PRO A 397 -20.75 -1.89 24.65
CA PRO A 397 -20.23 -3.24 24.52
C PRO A 397 -19.31 -3.34 23.29
N VAL A 398 -18.00 -3.30 23.53
CA VAL A 398 -16.94 -3.51 22.53
C VAL A 398 -16.48 -4.97 22.50
N PHE A 399 -16.72 -5.67 23.61
CA PHE A 399 -16.29 -7.03 23.85
C PHE A 399 -17.50 -7.96 23.86
N THR A 400 -17.32 -9.14 23.27
CA THR A 400 -18.25 -10.26 23.38
C THR A 400 -17.48 -11.46 23.92
N ILE A 401 -18.10 -12.25 24.79
CA ILE A 401 -17.51 -13.48 25.34
C ILE A 401 -18.47 -14.63 25.10
N GLU A 402 -17.93 -15.75 24.62
CA GLU A 402 -18.66 -16.99 24.35
C GLU A 402 -17.96 -18.17 25.02
N ASP A 403 -18.73 -19.07 25.62
CA ASP A 403 -18.25 -20.32 26.19
C ASP A 403 -19.14 -21.51 25.77
N GLU A 404 -18.96 -22.67 26.40
CA GLU A 404 -19.74 -23.87 26.03
C GLU A 404 -21.24 -23.75 26.37
N ALA A 405 -21.63 -22.80 27.22
CA ALA A 405 -23.02 -22.47 27.53
C ALA A 405 -23.58 -21.33 26.65
N GLY A 406 -22.81 -20.86 25.66
CA GLY A 406 -23.17 -19.78 24.75
C GLY A 406 -22.62 -18.41 25.18
N ARG A 407 -23.27 -17.33 24.74
CA ARG A 407 -22.82 -15.97 25.08
C ARG A 407 -22.85 -15.73 26.60
N ALA A 408 -21.76 -15.24 27.14
CA ALA A 408 -21.65 -14.80 28.52
C ALA A 408 -21.94 -13.30 28.60
N GLU A 409 -22.93 -12.92 29.41
CA GLU A 409 -23.31 -11.51 29.55
C GLU A 409 -22.25 -10.74 30.35
N ILE A 410 -21.77 -9.64 29.77
CA ILE A 410 -20.83 -8.72 30.40
C ILE A 410 -21.61 -7.76 31.29
N ALA A 411 -21.26 -7.72 32.59
CA ALA A 411 -21.85 -6.80 33.56
C ALA A 411 -21.28 -5.38 33.40
N ALA A 412 -19.96 -5.28 33.26
CA ALA A 412 -19.24 -4.04 33.07
C ALA A 412 -17.83 -4.33 32.52
N TRP A 413 -17.19 -3.32 31.93
CA TRP A 413 -15.77 -3.36 31.64
C TRP A 413 -15.13 -2.00 31.96
N SER A 414 -13.84 -2.01 32.28
CA SER A 414 -13.05 -0.81 32.57
C SER A 414 -11.60 -0.99 32.17
N ILE A 415 -10.91 0.12 31.94
CA ILE A 415 -9.46 0.13 31.78
C ILE A 415 -8.86 0.01 33.18
N SER A 416 -8.21 -1.11 33.47
CA SER A 416 -7.68 -1.44 34.80
C SER A 416 -6.22 -1.04 34.99
N ALA A 417 -5.46 -0.91 33.90
CA ALA A 417 -4.08 -0.45 33.91
C ALA A 417 -3.72 0.22 32.58
N ARG A 418 -2.48 0.72 32.47
CA ARG A 418 -1.92 1.36 31.26
C ARG A 418 -2.26 0.59 29.98
N SER A 419 -2.14 -0.74 30.01
CA SER A 419 -2.33 -1.64 28.87
C SER A 419 -3.22 -2.83 29.22
N ALA A 420 -4.16 -2.66 30.16
CA ALA A 420 -5.05 -3.73 30.59
C ALA A 420 -6.52 -3.29 30.68
N ILE A 421 -7.41 -4.21 30.37
CA ILE A 421 -8.87 -4.05 30.46
C ILE A 421 -9.43 -5.16 31.35
N ARG A 422 -10.26 -4.79 32.31
CA ARG A 422 -11.00 -5.70 33.19
C ARG A 422 -12.43 -5.82 32.72
N ILE A 423 -12.93 -7.04 32.58
CA ILE A 423 -14.31 -7.35 32.17
C ILE A 423 -14.97 -8.16 33.27
N ALA A 424 -16.02 -7.62 33.88
CA ALA A 424 -16.84 -8.32 34.86
C ALA A 424 -17.99 -9.05 34.16
N LEU A 425 -18.24 -10.30 34.54
CA LEU A 425 -19.27 -11.16 33.96
C LEU A 425 -20.44 -11.35 34.91
N LYS A 426 -21.65 -11.53 34.37
CA LYS A 426 -22.84 -11.86 35.18
C LYS A 426 -22.92 -13.31 35.62
N ARG A 427 -22.09 -14.18 35.04
CA ARG A 427 -22.00 -15.61 35.37
C ARG A 427 -20.58 -16.12 35.21
N PRO A 428 -20.20 -17.20 35.92
CA PRO A 428 -18.96 -17.92 35.65
C PRO A 428 -18.91 -18.51 34.23
N LEU A 429 -17.70 -18.66 33.70
CA LEU A 429 -17.48 -19.29 32.40
C LEU A 429 -17.51 -20.82 32.52
N GLN A 430 -17.99 -21.49 31.48
CA GLN A 430 -18.14 -22.94 31.40
C GLN A 430 -17.31 -23.53 30.27
N GLY A 431 -16.37 -24.42 30.64
CA GLY A 431 -15.52 -25.10 29.69
C GLY A 431 -14.64 -24.14 28.91
N ARG A 432 -14.48 -24.37 27.60
CA ARG A 432 -13.66 -23.50 26.75
C ARG A 432 -14.36 -22.19 26.45
N ALA A 433 -13.68 -21.09 26.72
CA ALA A 433 -14.20 -19.74 26.48
C ALA A 433 -13.31 -18.93 25.53
N PHE A 434 -13.95 -18.01 24.82
CA PHE A 434 -13.32 -17.12 23.86
C PHE A 434 -13.83 -15.69 24.06
N ILE A 435 -12.96 -14.73 23.78
CA ILE A 435 -13.29 -13.33 23.72
C ILE A 435 -13.11 -12.78 22.31
N HIS A 436 -13.94 -11.80 21.97
CA HIS A 436 -14.00 -11.14 20.68
C HIS A 436 -14.03 -9.63 20.92
N ALA A 437 -13.39 -8.85 20.04
CA ALA A 437 -13.54 -7.40 20.01
C ALA A 437 -13.58 -6.92 18.56
N GLY A 438 -14.67 -6.24 18.19
CA GLY A 438 -14.85 -5.75 16.83
C GLY A 438 -14.82 -6.81 15.76
N PHE A 439 -15.47 -7.93 16.02
CA PHE A 439 -15.58 -8.99 15.05
C PHE A 439 -16.80 -8.79 14.15
N GLU A 440 -17.85 -8.16 14.68
CA GLU A 440 -19.09 -7.89 13.96
C GLU A 440 -18.83 -7.05 12.71
N ARG A 441 -19.65 -7.22 11.68
CA ARG A 441 -19.56 -6.47 10.44
C ARG A 441 -19.73 -4.96 10.70
N ASN A 442 -20.59 -4.60 11.64
CA ASN A 442 -20.79 -3.23 12.13
C ASN A 442 -20.76 -3.17 13.67
N PRO A 443 -19.58 -3.21 14.29
CA PRO A 443 -19.46 -3.22 15.74
C PRO A 443 -19.65 -1.81 16.34
N ALA A 444 -19.66 -1.73 17.67
CA ALA A 444 -19.81 -0.46 18.40
C ALA A 444 -18.78 0.60 17.97
N ALA A 445 -19.20 1.87 17.92
CA ALA A 445 -18.37 2.94 17.37
C ALA A 445 -17.24 3.43 18.32
N TYR A 446 -17.31 3.09 19.60
CA TYR A 446 -16.42 3.64 20.64
C TYR A 446 -15.46 2.59 21.17
N TYR A 447 -14.35 2.39 20.45
CA TYR A 447 -13.24 1.54 20.88
C TYR A 447 -12.37 2.23 21.93
N PRO A 448 -11.71 1.47 22.83
CA PRO A 448 -10.51 1.95 23.50
C PRO A 448 -9.50 2.47 22.47
N LEU A 449 -8.74 3.49 22.81
CA LEU A 449 -7.70 4.07 21.97
C LEU A 449 -6.38 4.08 22.72
N ASP A 450 -5.27 3.98 22.01
CA ASP A 450 -3.95 4.33 22.55
C ASP A 450 -3.79 5.85 22.60
N SER A 451 -3.48 6.40 23.78
CA SER A 451 -3.34 7.85 23.96
C SER A 451 -2.18 8.49 23.17
N LEU A 452 -1.22 7.69 22.69
CA LEU A 452 -0.09 8.19 21.90
C LEU A 452 -0.42 8.23 20.41
N THR A 453 -0.91 7.13 19.86
CA THR A 453 -1.18 7.01 18.42
C THR A 453 -2.62 7.35 18.04
N TYR A 454 -3.53 7.39 19.01
CA TYR A 454 -4.98 7.47 18.84
C TYR A 454 -5.53 6.38 17.90
N MET A 455 -4.82 5.26 17.78
CA MET A 455 -5.32 4.07 17.09
C MET A 455 -6.13 3.20 18.04
N PRO A 456 -7.24 2.61 17.57
CA PRO A 456 -7.91 1.54 18.31
C PRO A 456 -7.04 0.28 18.30
N PRO A 457 -7.22 -0.64 19.26
CA PRO A 457 -6.67 -1.98 19.17
C PRO A 457 -7.10 -2.67 17.87
N LEU A 458 -6.25 -3.55 17.35
CA LEU A 458 -6.66 -4.44 16.28
C LEU A 458 -7.83 -5.32 16.74
N SER A 459 -8.86 -5.43 15.91
CA SER A 459 -9.95 -6.36 16.14
C SER A 459 -9.43 -7.79 16.20
N PHE A 460 -10.07 -8.62 17.02
CA PHE A 460 -9.76 -10.03 17.15
C PHE A 460 -11.03 -10.86 17.30
N TYR A 461 -10.97 -12.10 16.82
CA TYR A 461 -12.10 -13.01 16.84
C TYR A 461 -11.66 -14.38 17.39
N ARG A 462 -12.42 -14.89 18.37
CA ARG A 462 -12.16 -16.18 19.03
C ARG A 462 -10.79 -16.25 19.71
N PHE A 463 -10.38 -15.17 20.39
CA PHE A 463 -9.16 -15.19 21.19
C PHE A 463 -9.40 -16.06 22.43
N PRO A 464 -8.55 -17.08 22.70
CA PRO A 464 -8.78 -18.00 23.81
C PRO A 464 -8.63 -17.30 25.15
N ILE A 465 -9.53 -17.60 26.09
CA ILE A 465 -9.41 -17.17 27.48
C ILE A 465 -8.74 -18.32 28.24
N GLY A 466 -7.60 -18.00 28.86
CA GLY A 466 -6.77 -18.93 29.64
C GLY A 466 -7.11 -18.98 31.12
#